data_AF-A0A8J6RPY9-F1
#
_entry.id   AF-A0A8J6RPY9-F1
#
_cell.length_a   1.000
_cell.length_b   1.000
_cell.length_c   1.000
_cell.angle_alpha   90.00
_cell.angle_beta   90.00
_cell.angle_gamma   90.00
#
_symmetry.space_group_name_H-M   'P 1'
#
loop_
_entity.id
_entity.type
_entity.pdbx_description
1 polymer ?
#
loop_
_entity_poly.entity_id
_entity_poly.type
_entity_poly.pdbx_seq_one_letter_code
_entity_poly.pdbx_strand_id
1 'polypeptide(L)'
;MYIQDPIQGVATFAKHKPDLIFLDLVMPKTDGYNVCSFLRNSSAFRQTPVVILTSCDGLINRVRSRFVGANDFLTKPFESKQVLEVLKKHLSKKSPES
;
A
#
# COMPACT_ATOMS: atom_id res chain seq x y z
N MET A 1 -8.54 7.00 -5.97
CA MET A 1 -9.70 6.43 -5.24
C MET A 1 -9.35 6.33 -3.76
N TYR A 2 -10.28 6.64 -2.86
CA TYR A 2 -10.08 6.52 -1.41
C TYR A 2 -11.06 5.49 -0.84
N ILE A 3 -10.57 4.58 0.00
CA ILE A 3 -11.34 3.46 0.55
C ILE A 3 -11.08 3.38 2.06
N GLN A 4 -12.15 3.34 2.85
CA GLN A 4 -12.07 3.27 4.32
C GLN A 4 -12.40 1.88 4.88
N ASP A 5 -13.02 1.01 4.09
CA ASP A 5 -13.38 -0.35 4.49
C ASP A 5 -12.59 -1.38 3.66
N PRO A 6 -11.87 -2.32 4.29
CA PRO A 6 -11.08 -3.34 3.59
C PRO A 6 -11.91 -4.22 2.65
N ILE A 7 -13.13 -4.58 3.04
CA ILE A 7 -14.02 -5.45 2.28
C ILE A 7 -14.46 -4.74 1.00
N GLN A 8 -14.82 -3.45 1.11
CA GLN A 8 -15.06 -2.60 -0.07
C GLN A 8 -13.80 -2.43 -0.92
N GLY A 9 -12.63 -2.38 -0.27
CA GLY A 9 -11.31 -2.39 -0.87
C GLY A 9 -11.15 -3.52 -1.87
N VAL A 10 -11.36 -4.76 -1.44
CA VAL A 10 -11.17 -5.95 -2.28
C VAL A 10 -12.02 -5.90 -3.55
N ALA A 11 -13.32 -5.64 -3.39
CA ALA A 11 -14.26 -5.59 -4.51
C ALA A 11 -13.85 -4.50 -5.51
N THR A 12 -13.40 -3.35 -5.01
CA THR A 12 -13.08 -2.23 -5.89
C THR A 12 -11.70 -2.34 -6.52
N PHE A 13 -10.71 -2.89 -5.81
CA PHE A 13 -9.40 -3.19 -6.37
C PHE A 13 -9.50 -4.23 -7.49
N ALA A 14 -10.39 -5.21 -7.37
CA ALA A 14 -10.58 -6.22 -8.41
C ALA A 14 -11.11 -5.60 -9.72
N LYS A 15 -11.98 -4.58 -9.60
CA LYS A 15 -12.52 -3.85 -10.75
C LYS A 15 -11.50 -2.92 -11.41
N HIS A 16 -10.67 -2.22 -10.62
CA HIS A 16 -9.82 -1.15 -11.14
C HIS A 16 -8.36 -1.56 -11.36
N LYS A 17 -7.91 -2.70 -10.82
CA LYS A 17 -6.54 -3.23 -10.94
C LYS A 17 -5.47 -2.14 -10.72
N PRO A 18 -5.39 -1.56 -9.51
CA PRO A 18 -4.48 -0.46 -9.25
C PRO A 18 -3.02 -0.87 -9.49
N ASP A 19 -2.25 0.01 -10.13
CA ASP A 19 -0.81 -0.18 -10.32
C ASP A 19 0.00 0.10 -9.04
N LEU A 20 -0.58 0.79 -8.05
CA LEU A 20 0.01 1.04 -6.74
C LEU A 20 -1.08 1.31 -5.70
N ILE A 21 -0.86 0.86 -4.47
CA ILE A 21 -1.75 1.07 -3.33
C ILE A 21 -1.00 1.81 -2.24
N PHE A 22 -1.56 2.93 -1.80
CA PHE A 22 -1.19 3.55 -0.54
C PHE A 22 -2.11 3.06 0.58
N LEU A 23 -1.54 2.61 1.69
CA LEU A 23 -2.27 1.99 2.80
C LEU A 23 -1.94 2.67 4.13
N ASP A 24 -2.96 3.16 4.83
CA ASP A 24 -2.78 3.65 6.19
C ASP A 24 -2.80 2.49 7.20
N LEU A 25 -1.94 2.57 8.23
CA LEU A 25 -1.99 1.64 9.36
C LEU A 25 -3.01 2.09 10.40
N VAL A 26 -3.21 3.39 10.54
CA VAL A 26 -4.13 3.97 11.52
C VAL A 26 -5.45 4.22 10.81
N MET A 27 -6.28 3.17 10.74
CA MET A 27 -7.64 3.25 10.22
C MET A 27 -8.66 3.05 11.35
N PRO A 28 -9.78 3.77 11.36
CA PRO A 28 -10.86 3.46 12.28
C PRO A 28 -11.38 2.05 11.96
N LYS A 29 -11.45 1.19 12.99
CA LYS A 29 -12.03 -0.17 12.94
C LYS A 29 -11.20 -1.26 12.22
N THR A 30 -10.07 -0.94 11.60
CA THR A 30 -9.24 -1.93 10.89
C THR A 30 -7.74 -1.76 11.17
N ASP A 31 -7.04 -2.88 11.39
CA ASP A 31 -5.57 -2.93 11.37
C ASP A 31 -5.04 -3.00 9.92
N GLY A 32 -4.34 -1.95 9.47
CA GLY A 32 -3.72 -1.90 8.14
C GLY A 32 -2.70 -3.02 7.88
N TYR A 33 -2.10 -3.61 8.92
CA TYR A 33 -1.24 -4.78 8.74
C TYR A 33 -2.01 -5.99 8.18
N ASN A 34 -3.24 -6.22 8.66
CA ASN A 34 -4.09 -7.30 8.17
C ASN A 34 -4.52 -7.06 6.73
N VAL A 35 -4.79 -5.81 6.36
CA VAL A 35 -5.11 -5.43 4.97
C VAL A 35 -3.93 -5.72 4.07
N CYS A 36 -2.71 -5.34 4.46
CA CYS A 36 -1.51 -5.63 3.69
C CYS A 36 -1.30 -7.15 3.51
N SER A 37 -1.44 -7.92 4.60
CA SER A 37 -1.35 -9.38 4.56
C SER A 37 -2.41 -9.99 3.62
N PHE A 38 -3.66 -9.52 3.71
CA PHE A 38 -4.74 -9.93 2.83
C PHE A 38 -4.41 -9.67 1.35
N LEU A 39 -3.92 -8.46 1.01
CA LEU A 39 -3.54 -8.11 -0.36
C LEU A 39 -2.41 -9.01 -0.88
N ARG A 40 -1.47 -9.42 -0.03
CA ARG A 40 -0.36 -10.31 -0.40
C ARG A 40 -0.80 -11.76 -0.62
N ASN A 41 -1.82 -12.20 0.10
CA ASN A 41 -2.40 -13.54 -0.06
C ASN A 41 -3.36 -13.62 -1.26
N SER A 42 -3.86 -12.48 -1.76
CA SER A 42 -4.67 -12.43 -2.97
C SER A 42 -3.83 -12.50 -4.24
N SER A 43 -4.08 -13.50 -5.10
CA SER A 43 -3.39 -13.63 -6.38
C SER A 43 -3.51 -12.40 -7.28
N ALA A 44 -4.63 -11.67 -7.17
CA ALA A 44 -4.91 -10.46 -7.95
C ALA A 44 -4.04 -9.26 -7.54
N PHE A 45 -3.59 -9.19 -6.28
CA PHE A 45 -2.87 -8.03 -5.74
C PHE A 45 -1.47 -8.36 -5.24
N ARG A 46 -1.08 -9.64 -5.26
CA ARG A 46 0.21 -10.12 -4.75
C ARG A 46 1.41 -9.35 -5.30
N GLN A 47 1.33 -8.90 -6.56
CA GLN A 47 2.40 -8.14 -7.21
C GLN A 47 2.18 -6.61 -7.18
N THR A 48 0.97 -6.14 -6.86
CA THR A 48 0.69 -4.70 -6.77
C THR A 48 1.52 -4.08 -5.64
N PRO A 49 2.37 -3.09 -5.89
CA PRO A 49 3.12 -2.38 -4.87
C PRO A 49 2.20 -1.77 -3.80
N VAL A 50 2.47 -2.08 -2.53
CA VAL A 50 1.77 -1.51 -1.37
C VAL A 50 2.76 -0.65 -0.60
N VAL A 51 2.42 0.62 -0.44
CA VAL A 51 3.23 1.59 0.30
C VAL A 51 2.46 2.04 1.52
N ILE A 52 3.06 1.86 2.69
CA ILE A 52 2.43 2.28 3.94
C ILE A 52 2.54 3.81 4.09
N LEU A 53 1.42 4.46 4.41
CA LEU A 53 1.33 5.88 4.76
C LEU A 53 0.75 6.04 6.15
N THR A 54 1.57 6.28 7.18
CA THR A 54 1.07 6.35 8.56
C THR A 54 1.64 7.52 9.36
N SER A 55 0.88 8.03 10.32
CA SER A 55 1.38 8.95 11.35
C SER A 55 2.09 8.22 12.50
N CYS A 56 1.98 6.89 12.59
CA CYS A 56 2.58 6.10 13.64
C CYS A 56 3.98 5.62 13.21
N ASP A 57 4.98 6.49 13.36
CA ASP A 57 6.38 6.15 13.08
C ASP A 57 7.02 5.40 14.25
N GLY A 58 7.79 4.37 13.93
CA GLY A 58 8.50 3.55 14.89
C GLY A 58 9.23 2.40 14.21
N LEU A 59 10.41 2.05 14.71
CA LEU A 59 11.21 0.96 14.16
C LEU A 59 10.41 -0.36 14.11
N ILE A 60 9.63 -0.63 15.15
CA ILE A 60 8.75 -1.81 15.22
C ILE A 60 7.71 -1.78 14.09
N ASN A 61 7.10 -0.63 13.82
CA ASN A 61 6.08 -0.50 12.78
C ASN A 61 6.66 -0.69 11.38
N ARG A 62 7.87 -0.18 11.14
CA ARG A 62 8.62 -0.34 9.88
C ARG A 62 9.07 -1.78 9.65
N VAL A 63 9.50 -2.45 10.71
CA VAL A 63 9.87 -3.88 10.65
C VAL A 63 8.62 -4.70 10.35
N ARG A 64 7.53 -4.47 11.10
CA ARG A 64 6.27 -5.19 10.92
C ARG A 64 5.66 -4.96 9.53
N SER A 65 5.69 -3.74 9.00
CA SER A 65 5.17 -3.45 7.66
C SER A 65 5.93 -4.22 6.58
N ARG A 66 7.25 -4.33 6.72
CA ARG A 66 8.08 -5.12 5.81
C ARG A 66 7.78 -6.62 5.92
N PHE A 67 7.57 -7.14 7.13
CA PHE A 67 7.17 -8.54 7.34
C PHE A 67 5.84 -8.89 6.68
N VAL A 68 4.85 -8.01 6.70
CA VAL A 68 3.56 -8.23 6.03
C VAL A 68 3.60 -7.97 4.52
N GLY A 69 4.78 -7.68 3.96
CA GLY A 69 5.00 -7.56 2.52
C GLY A 69 4.74 -6.17 1.95
N ALA A 70 4.82 -5.10 2.75
CA ALA A 70 4.85 -3.74 2.21
C ALA A 70 6.15 -3.49 1.43
N ASN A 71 6.04 -2.73 0.35
CA ASN A 71 7.16 -2.40 -0.55
C ASN A 71 7.90 -1.14 -0.12
N ASP A 72 7.18 -0.19 0.49
CA ASP A 72 7.76 1.04 1.01
C ASP A 72 6.96 1.58 2.20
N PHE A 73 7.52 2.58 2.88
CA PHE A 73 6.94 3.19 4.06
C PHE A 73 7.22 4.70 4.08
N LEU A 74 6.17 5.49 4.20
CA LEU A 74 6.24 6.94 4.27
C LEU A 74 5.48 7.46 5.50
N THR A 75 6.15 8.26 6.31
CA THR A 75 5.61 8.82 7.56
C THR A 75 4.88 10.13 7.28
N LYS A 76 3.75 10.37 7.95
CA LYS A 76 3.05 11.67 7.95
C LYS A 76 3.65 12.62 9.01
N PRO A 77 3.84 13.92 8.73
CA PRO A 77 3.57 14.58 7.45
C PRO A 77 4.64 14.25 6.40
N PHE A 78 4.22 14.14 5.15
CA PHE A 78 5.10 13.92 4.00
C PHE A 78 4.95 15.05 2.99
N GLU A 79 6.01 15.29 2.23
CA GLU A 79 6.04 16.25 1.14
C GLU A 79 5.64 15.59 -0.19
N SER A 80 5.10 16.39 -1.11
CA SER A 80 4.76 15.94 -2.47
C SER A 80 5.95 15.29 -3.19
N LYS A 81 7.17 15.76 -2.92
CA LYS A 81 8.40 15.20 -3.49
C LYS A 81 8.61 13.73 -3.08
N GLN A 82 8.38 13.40 -1.81
CA GLN A 82 8.54 12.04 -1.30
C GLN A 82 7.51 11.09 -1.93
N VAL A 83 6.28 11.55 -2.11
CA VAL A 83 5.24 10.78 -2.81
C VAL A 83 5.62 10.55 -4.27
N LEU A 84 6.13 11.57 -4.97
CA LEU A 84 6.58 11.45 -6.35
C LEU A 84 7.76 10.48 -6.51
N GLU A 85 8.70 10.45 -5.56
CA GLU A 85 9.81 9.50 -5.55
C GLU A 85 9.32 8.06 -5.43
N VAL A 86 8.37 7.80 -4.53
CA VAL A 86 7.72 6.49 -4.38
C VAL A 86 6.99 6.08 -5.66
N LEU A 87 6.19 6.98 -6.24
CA LEU A 87 5.46 6.72 -7.48
C LEU A 87 6.43 6.38 -8.61
N LYS A 88 7.49 7.18 -8.80
CA LYS A 88 8.53 6.91 -9.80
C LYS A 88 9.19 5.56 -9.54
N LYS A 89 9.55 5.24 -8.30
CA LYS A 89 10.21 3.98 -7.94
C LYS A 89 9.36 2.74 -8.29
N HIS A 90 8.05 2.81 -8.10
CA HIS A 90 7.17 1.64 -8.22
C HIS A 90 6.37 1.59 -9.52
N LEU A 91 6.17 2.70 -10.23
CA LEU A 91 5.40 2.77 -11.48
C LEU A 91 6.28 2.90 -12.74
N SER A 92 7.58 3.18 -12.61
CA SER A 92 8.47 3.39 -13.77
C SER A 92 8.81 2.13 -14.59
N LYS A 93 8.24 0.97 -14.25
CA LYS A 93 8.46 -0.30 -14.97
C LYS A 93 7.17 -0.93 -15.49
N LYS A 94 6.33 -0.15 -16.18
CA LYS A 94 5.53 -0.74 -17.27
C LYS A 94 6.34 -0.63 -18.55
N SER A 95 7.27 -1.56 -18.74
CA SER A 95 7.64 -1.93 -20.10
C SER A 95 6.33 -2.40 -20.77
N PRO A 96 5.95 -1.86 -21.94
CA PRO A 96 4.84 -2.42 -22.70
C PRO A 96 5.20 -3.88 -22.95
N GLU A 97 4.31 -4.80 -22.55
CA GLU A 97 4.39 -6.18 -22.99
C GLU A 97 4.43 -6.18 -24.53
N SER A 98 5.42 -6.90 -25.06
CA SER A 98 5.67 -7.08 -26.50
C SER A 98 4.61 -7.99 -27.12
#